data_AF-A0ABD5M5I9-F1
#
_entry.id   AF-A0ABD5M5I9-F1
#
_cell.length_a   1.000
_cell.length_b   1.000
_cell.length_c   1.000
_cell.angle_alpha   90.00
_cell.angle_beta   90.00
_cell.angle_gamma   90.00
#
_symmetry.space_group_name_H-M   'P 1'
#
loop_
_entity.id
_entity.type
_entity.pdbx_description
1 polymer ?
#
loop_
_entity_poly.entity_id
_entity_poly.type
_entity_poly.pdbx_seq_one_letter_code
_entity_poly.pdbx_strand_id
1 'polypeptide(L)'
;MTTTQVTLVQIDNYGPWTTTPEPRREMDLQTLQSRLFADVAQFLGHRDAYVFFTRFDNMIAVTNGVDGAAHATLQESIGNRYPVSVSLGTAVAERPVDALEAANGRLQTAGSAQDESRTEVLAGEYLAETDRSDLQIAHFDVVNATGKYTDQLNEYDTFINIEQAFGSLMRHLREAHGALSFFVGGDNVVAVCPDLPESAFSSAVSHVESDVDIELQVGVGRGASAHEAGFAAKHALEDCRHAGTSVEMFGAPAASD
;
A
#
# COMPACT_ATOMS: atom_id res chain seq x y z
N MET A 1 19.19 -0.88 6.82
CA MET A 1 17.97 -0.64 7.61
C MET A 1 17.11 0.31 6.82
N THR A 2 15.83 -0.01 6.70
CA THR A 2 14.82 0.82 6.03
C THR A 2 14.37 1.96 6.93
N THR A 3 13.87 3.05 6.33
CA THR A 3 13.24 4.18 7.01
C THR A 3 12.00 4.59 6.21
N THR A 4 10.83 4.08 6.58
CA THR A 4 9.60 4.26 5.81
C THR A 4 8.79 5.44 6.35
N GLN A 5 8.48 6.40 5.49
CA GLN A 5 7.48 7.44 5.76
C GLN A 5 6.11 6.98 5.25
N VAL A 6 5.15 6.89 6.16
CA VAL A 6 3.77 6.49 5.87
C VAL A 6 2.82 7.64 6.18
N THR A 7 1.91 7.91 5.26
CA THR A 7 0.80 8.83 5.42
C THR A 7 -0.52 8.09 5.40
N LEU A 8 -1.30 8.23 6.48
CA LEU A 8 -2.71 7.84 6.52
C LEU A 8 -3.56 9.01 6.06
N VAL A 9 -4.34 8.81 5.00
CA VAL A 9 -5.37 9.73 4.51
C VAL A 9 -6.72 9.21 5.00
N GLN A 10 -7.45 10.00 5.78
CA GLN A 10 -8.76 9.62 6.33
C GLN A 10 -9.82 10.65 5.96
N ILE A 11 -10.94 10.22 5.39
CA ILE A 11 -12.08 11.10 5.12
C ILE A 11 -12.74 11.47 6.45
N ASP A 12 -12.90 12.76 6.70
CA ASP A 12 -13.49 13.25 7.95
C ASP A 12 -15.00 13.00 7.98
N ASN A 13 -15.48 12.49 9.11
CA ASN A 13 -16.90 12.30 9.39
C ASN A 13 -17.69 11.54 8.30
N TYR A 14 -17.03 10.61 7.61
CA TYR A 14 -17.57 10.01 6.38
C TYR A 14 -18.84 9.19 6.62
N GLY A 15 -18.84 8.31 7.63
CA GLY A 15 -20.00 7.45 7.95
C GLY A 15 -21.30 8.25 8.12
N PRO A 16 -21.35 9.24 9.03
CA PRO A 16 -22.51 10.13 9.15
C PRO A 16 -22.85 10.90 7.86
N TRP A 17 -21.83 11.37 7.13
CA TRP A 17 -22.04 12.09 5.86
C TRP A 17 -22.71 11.22 4.77
N THR A 18 -22.47 9.91 4.75
CA THR A 18 -23.12 8.99 3.79
C THR A 18 -24.61 8.78 4.04
N THR A 19 -25.10 9.12 5.25
CA THR A 19 -26.47 8.81 5.69
C THR A 19 -27.32 10.03 6.07
N THR A 20 -26.72 11.23 6.06
CA THR A 20 -27.38 12.47 6.52
C THR A 20 -27.55 13.48 5.38
N PRO A 21 -28.75 14.09 5.21
CA PRO A 21 -29.99 13.88 5.96
C PRO A 21 -30.74 12.57 5.62
N GLU A 22 -30.34 11.89 4.55
CA GLU A 22 -30.85 10.59 4.14
C GLU A 22 -29.72 9.75 3.51
N PRO A 23 -29.83 8.41 3.49
CA PRO A 23 -28.86 7.53 2.82
C PRO A 23 -28.60 7.90 1.36
N ARG A 24 -27.32 8.06 1.04
CA ARG A 24 -26.84 8.28 -0.33
C ARG A 24 -26.82 6.96 -1.10
N ARG A 25 -26.95 7.02 -2.43
CA ARG A 25 -26.89 5.82 -3.28
C ARG A 25 -25.48 5.25 -3.27
N GLU A 26 -25.37 3.94 -3.09
CA GLU A 26 -24.08 3.25 -2.99
C GLU A 26 -23.16 3.52 -4.19
N MET A 27 -23.69 3.46 -5.42
CA MET A 27 -22.86 3.70 -6.61
C MET A 27 -22.34 5.14 -6.72
N ASP A 28 -23.03 6.12 -6.13
CA ASP A 28 -22.52 7.49 -6.06
C ASP A 28 -21.37 7.59 -5.05
N LEU A 29 -21.45 6.86 -3.92
CA LEU A 29 -20.39 6.74 -2.92
C LEU A 29 -19.15 6.04 -3.49
N GLN A 30 -19.34 4.90 -4.16
CA GLN A 30 -18.26 4.16 -4.83
C GLN A 30 -17.58 5.02 -5.90
N THR A 31 -18.36 5.81 -6.66
CA THR A 31 -17.82 6.75 -7.66
C THR A 31 -16.99 7.86 -7.01
N LEU A 32 -17.49 8.45 -5.92
CA LEU A 32 -16.78 9.49 -5.18
C LEU A 32 -15.47 8.94 -4.60
N GLN A 33 -15.52 7.80 -3.92
CA GLN A 33 -14.37 7.14 -3.31
C GLN A 33 -13.31 6.80 -4.36
N SER A 34 -13.71 6.25 -5.50
CA SER A 34 -12.80 5.90 -6.59
C SER A 34 -12.14 7.15 -7.19
N ARG A 35 -12.88 8.25 -7.40
CA ARG A 35 -12.33 9.51 -7.89
C ARG A 35 -11.38 10.17 -6.90
N LEU A 36 -11.77 10.19 -5.61
CA LEU A 36 -10.91 10.72 -4.55
C LEU A 36 -9.60 9.95 -4.47
N PHE A 37 -9.66 8.60 -4.47
CA PHE A 37 -8.48 7.76 -4.52
C PHE A 37 -7.62 8.06 -5.75
N ALA A 38 -8.21 8.14 -6.94
CA ALA A 38 -7.50 8.45 -8.17
C ALA A 38 -6.78 9.81 -8.10
N ASP A 39 -7.43 10.84 -7.55
CA ASP A 39 -6.82 12.17 -7.42
C ASP A 39 -5.71 12.22 -6.37
N VAL A 40 -5.86 11.52 -5.24
CA VAL A 40 -4.81 11.37 -4.22
C VAL A 40 -3.61 10.62 -4.82
N ALA A 41 -3.86 9.50 -5.47
CA ALA A 41 -2.85 8.69 -6.14
C ALA A 41 -2.15 9.48 -7.25
N GLN A 42 -2.88 10.27 -8.03
CA GLN A 42 -2.30 11.14 -9.05
C GLN A 42 -1.42 12.21 -8.40
N PHE A 43 -1.92 12.93 -7.40
CA PHE A 43 -1.16 14.02 -6.77
C PHE A 43 0.15 13.54 -6.13
N LEU A 44 0.08 12.45 -5.36
CA LEU A 44 1.24 11.87 -4.67
C LEU A 44 2.14 11.09 -5.64
N GLY A 45 1.58 10.42 -6.64
CA GLY A 45 2.34 9.67 -7.65
C GLY A 45 3.24 10.55 -8.53
N HIS A 46 2.87 11.80 -8.79
CA HIS A 46 3.77 12.78 -9.45
C HIS A 46 4.98 13.20 -8.58
N ARG A 47 5.03 12.71 -7.33
CA ARG A 47 6.09 12.93 -6.35
C ARG A 47 6.69 11.61 -5.87
N ASP A 48 6.66 10.60 -6.76
CA ASP A 48 7.26 9.27 -6.55
C ASP A 48 6.73 8.47 -5.36
N ALA A 49 5.57 8.84 -4.83
CA ALA A 49 4.88 8.12 -3.76
C ALA A 49 3.92 7.06 -4.30
N TYR A 50 3.66 6.02 -3.50
CA TYR A 50 2.62 5.02 -3.77
C TYR A 50 1.42 5.26 -2.85
N VAL A 51 0.21 5.07 -3.37
CA VAL A 51 -1.04 5.20 -2.63
C VAL A 51 -1.87 3.94 -2.84
N PHE A 52 -2.38 3.38 -1.75
CA PHE A 52 -3.21 2.20 -1.74
C PHE A 52 -4.59 2.53 -1.18
N PHE A 53 -5.64 2.09 -1.87
CA PHE A 53 -7.02 2.44 -1.53
C PHE A 53 -7.42 1.92 -0.14
N THR A 54 -6.87 0.79 0.30
CA THR A 54 -7.20 0.10 1.56
C THR A 54 -8.71 -0.04 1.80
N ARG A 55 -9.33 0.82 2.61
CA ARG A 55 -10.79 0.80 2.88
C ARG A 55 -11.54 1.95 2.21
N PHE A 56 -10.90 2.64 1.28
CA PHE A 56 -11.31 3.87 0.60
C PHE A 56 -11.48 5.09 1.53
N ASP A 57 -12.29 4.97 2.58
CA ASP A 57 -12.45 6.02 3.59
C ASP A 57 -11.16 6.28 4.39
N ASN A 58 -10.27 5.29 4.39
CA ASN A 58 -8.90 5.35 4.85
C ASN A 58 -8.03 4.80 3.72
N MET A 59 -7.06 5.61 3.28
CA MET A 59 -6.05 5.27 2.27
C MET A 59 -4.68 5.33 2.93
N ILE A 60 -3.77 4.46 2.51
CA ILE A 60 -2.39 4.44 3.03
C ILE A 60 -1.45 4.80 1.88
N ALA A 61 -0.55 5.75 2.14
CA ALA A 61 0.46 6.17 1.19
C ALA A 61 1.87 5.99 1.76
N VAL A 62 2.80 5.57 0.90
CA VAL A 62 4.25 5.58 1.18
C VAL A 62 4.81 6.84 0.56
N THR A 63 5.25 7.77 1.40
CA THR A 63 5.47 9.18 1.03
C THR A 63 6.91 9.65 1.27
N ASN A 64 7.89 8.74 1.31
CA ASN A 64 9.31 9.11 1.38
C ASN A 64 9.65 10.21 0.35
N GLY A 65 10.19 11.33 0.84
CA GLY A 65 10.54 12.49 0.02
C GLY A 65 9.41 13.51 -0.21
N VAL A 66 8.18 13.25 0.28
CA VAL A 66 7.06 14.20 0.21
C VAL A 66 6.93 14.97 1.52
N ASP A 67 7.07 16.29 1.44
CA ASP A 67 7.09 17.18 2.60
C ASP A 67 5.69 17.62 3.07
N GLY A 68 5.65 18.30 4.22
CA GLY A 68 4.39 18.81 4.79
C GLY A 68 3.68 19.87 3.93
N ALA A 69 4.40 20.62 3.11
CA ALA A 69 3.79 21.63 2.23
C ALA A 69 3.01 20.97 1.08
N ALA A 70 3.55 19.88 0.52
CA ALA A 70 2.85 19.06 -0.45
C ALA A 70 1.59 18.40 0.16
N HIS A 71 1.68 17.92 1.40
CA HIS A 71 0.51 17.37 2.12
C HIS A 71 -0.57 18.42 2.39
N ALA A 72 -0.20 19.64 2.80
CA ALA A 72 -1.13 20.75 2.96
C ALA A 72 -1.82 21.11 1.62
N THR A 73 -1.05 21.13 0.52
CA THR A 73 -1.58 21.40 -0.83
C THR A 73 -2.56 20.31 -1.28
N LEU A 74 -2.26 19.03 -0.97
CA LEU A 74 -3.18 17.92 -1.25
C LEU A 74 -4.51 18.10 -0.50
N GLN A 75 -4.44 18.38 0.80
CA GLN A 75 -5.61 18.57 1.65
C GLN A 75 -6.48 19.73 1.15
N GLU A 76 -5.87 20.90 0.88
CA GLU A 76 -6.56 22.06 0.32
C GLU A 76 -7.21 21.75 -1.04
N SER A 77 -6.49 21.04 -1.93
CA SER A 77 -7.03 20.62 -3.23
C SER A 77 -8.26 19.72 -3.10
N ILE A 78 -8.29 18.82 -2.10
CA ILE A 78 -9.44 17.95 -1.85
C ILE A 78 -10.61 18.77 -1.30
N GLY A 79 -10.39 19.61 -0.29
CA GLY A 79 -11.42 20.47 0.31
C GLY A 79 -12.08 21.42 -0.69
N ASN A 80 -11.36 21.83 -1.74
CA ASN A 80 -11.89 22.67 -2.81
C ASN A 80 -12.78 21.94 -3.84
N ARG A 81 -12.68 20.60 -3.95
CA ARG A 81 -13.25 19.84 -5.08
C ARG A 81 -14.25 18.76 -4.66
N TYR A 82 -14.17 18.29 -3.42
CA TYR A 82 -14.99 17.22 -2.91
C TYR A 82 -15.97 17.70 -1.83
N PRO A 83 -17.13 17.05 -1.68
CA PRO A 83 -18.10 17.38 -0.63
C PRO A 83 -17.69 16.85 0.77
N VAL A 84 -16.43 16.44 0.93
CA VAL A 84 -15.83 15.89 2.14
C VAL A 84 -14.42 16.48 2.30
N SER A 85 -13.94 16.60 3.54
CA SER A 85 -12.56 16.93 3.85
C SER A 85 -11.76 15.67 4.20
N VAL A 86 -10.44 15.80 4.24
CA VAL A 86 -9.55 14.71 4.67
C VAL A 86 -8.60 15.17 5.77
N SER A 87 -8.35 14.29 6.73
CA SER A 87 -7.26 14.40 7.70
C SER A 87 -6.08 13.54 7.27
N LEU A 88 -4.87 14.06 7.48
CA LEU A 88 -3.60 13.47 7.12
C LEU A 88 -2.74 13.25 8.37
N GLY A 89 -2.44 11.99 8.67
CA GLY A 89 -1.46 11.61 9.69
C GLY A 89 -0.20 11.08 9.01
N THR A 90 0.97 11.66 9.28
CA THR A 90 2.25 11.17 8.71
C THR A 90 3.22 10.80 9.82
N ALA A 91 3.92 9.68 9.66
CA ALA A 91 5.01 9.32 10.57
C ALA A 91 6.07 8.49 9.85
N VAL A 92 7.22 8.35 10.52
CA VAL A 92 8.39 7.67 10.00
C VAL A 92 8.83 6.60 10.99
N ALA A 93 9.13 5.39 10.51
CA ALA A 93 9.69 4.33 11.32
C ALA A 93 10.47 3.32 10.46
N GLU A 94 11.28 2.47 11.10
CA GLU A 94 12.02 1.41 10.40
C GLU A 94 11.09 0.34 9.82
N ARG A 95 10.04 -0.01 10.58
CA ARG A 95 8.99 -0.94 10.17
C ARG A 95 7.78 -0.15 9.64
N PRO A 96 7.25 -0.49 8.45
CA PRO A 96 6.10 0.18 7.86
C PRO A 96 4.86 0.21 8.76
N VAL A 97 4.59 -0.87 9.50
CA VAL A 97 3.46 -0.90 10.45
C VAL A 97 3.62 0.09 11.60
N ASP A 98 4.82 0.29 12.12
CA ASP A 98 5.04 1.19 13.26
C ASP A 98 4.85 2.65 12.82
N ALA A 99 5.26 2.99 11.59
CA ALA A 99 4.98 4.27 10.96
C ALA A 99 3.46 4.49 10.80
N LEU A 100 2.72 3.48 10.31
CA LEU A 100 1.26 3.55 10.20
C LEU A 100 0.58 3.71 11.57
N GLU A 101 1.01 2.96 12.58
CA GLU A 101 0.46 3.04 13.94
C GLU A 101 0.68 4.43 14.55
N ALA A 102 1.86 5.01 14.37
CA ALA A 102 2.15 6.37 14.82
C ALA A 102 1.34 7.43 14.06
N ALA A 103 1.23 7.32 12.72
CA ALA A 103 0.39 8.19 11.90
C ALA A 103 -1.08 8.13 12.34
N ASN A 104 -1.60 6.92 12.58
CA ASN A 104 -2.96 6.71 13.06
C ASN A 104 -3.17 7.25 14.47
N GLY A 105 -2.20 7.08 15.39
CA GLY A 105 -2.26 7.63 16.74
C GLY A 105 -2.35 9.16 16.78
N ARG A 106 -1.70 9.86 15.84
CA ARG A 106 -1.81 11.32 15.68
C ARG A 106 -3.24 11.74 15.33
N LEU A 107 -3.85 11.04 14.38
CA LEU A 107 -5.23 11.28 13.98
C LEU A 107 -6.24 10.97 15.09
N GLN A 108 -6.01 9.90 15.86
CA GLN A 108 -6.85 9.52 16.99
C GLN A 108 -6.73 10.50 18.17
N THR A 109 -5.55 11.08 18.39
CA THR A 109 -5.33 12.11 19.42
C THR A 109 -6.11 13.37 19.10
N ALA A 110 -6.25 13.72 17.82
CA ALA A 110 -7.03 14.89 17.40
C ALA A 110 -8.56 14.68 17.50
N GLY A 111 -9.05 13.45 17.55
CA GLY A 111 -10.47 13.14 17.72
C GLY A 111 -10.93 11.89 16.99
N SER A 112 -12.21 11.55 17.17
CA SER A 112 -12.84 10.43 16.46
C SER A 112 -12.94 10.71 14.96
N ALA A 113 -12.85 9.67 14.13
CA ALA A 113 -13.10 9.75 12.68
C ALA A 113 -14.55 10.16 12.34
N GLN A 114 -15.47 10.09 13.31
CA GLN A 114 -16.88 10.50 13.19
C GLN A 114 -17.21 11.76 14.00
N ASP A 115 -16.20 12.48 14.51
CA ASP A 115 -16.41 13.76 15.18
C ASP A 115 -16.58 14.86 14.12
N GLU A 116 -17.74 15.51 14.08
CA GLU A 116 -18.03 16.59 13.14
C GLU A 116 -17.14 17.83 13.32
N SER A 117 -16.57 18.01 14.51
CA SER A 117 -15.67 19.12 14.82
C SER A 117 -14.21 18.84 14.41
N ARG A 118 -13.86 17.57 14.19
CA ARG A 118 -12.53 17.15 13.75
C ARG A 118 -12.47 17.19 12.23
N THR A 119 -11.91 18.26 11.71
CA THR A 119 -11.78 18.51 10.27
C THR A 119 -10.35 18.86 9.93
N GLU A 120 -9.89 18.35 8.78
CA GLU A 120 -8.62 18.75 8.16
C GLU A 120 -7.40 18.69 9.08
N VAL A 121 -7.31 17.68 9.95
CA VAL A 121 -6.13 17.47 10.79
C VAL A 121 -4.93 17.20 9.89
N LEU A 122 -3.88 18.02 10.00
CA LEU A 122 -2.60 17.80 9.33
C LEU A 122 -1.51 17.63 10.40
N ALA A 123 -1.18 16.39 10.73
CA ALA A 123 -0.25 16.06 11.82
C ALA A 123 0.83 15.09 11.33
N GLY A 124 2.09 15.51 11.36
CA GLY A 124 3.12 14.78 10.63
C GLY A 124 4.56 15.12 10.99
N GLU A 125 5.42 14.12 10.87
CA GLU A 125 6.86 14.27 10.75
C GLU A 125 7.21 13.76 9.36
N TYR A 126 8.15 14.43 8.71
CA TYR A 126 8.52 14.17 7.33
C TYR A 126 10.03 13.99 7.25
N LEU A 127 10.48 13.08 6.40
CA LEU A 127 11.89 12.91 6.06
C LEU A 127 12.39 14.16 5.33
N ALA A 128 13.49 14.72 5.81
CA ALA A 128 14.15 15.86 5.15
C ALA A 128 14.96 15.43 3.93
N GLU A 129 15.52 14.21 3.98
CA GLU A 129 16.30 13.58 2.93
C GLU A 129 15.93 12.09 2.86
N THR A 130 16.16 11.47 1.70
CA THR A 130 15.90 10.06 1.45
C THR A 130 17.13 9.38 0.87
N ASP A 131 17.38 8.13 1.27
CA ASP A 131 18.47 7.27 0.77
C ASP A 131 17.92 6.03 0.05
N ARG A 132 18.70 5.46 -0.87
CA ARG A 132 18.31 4.24 -1.61
C ARG A 132 17.99 3.03 -0.73
N SER A 133 18.48 3.01 0.51
CA SER A 133 18.21 1.95 1.47
C SER A 133 16.92 2.14 2.27
N ASP A 134 16.25 3.28 2.15
CA ASP A 134 15.09 3.64 2.98
C ASP A 134 13.87 2.77 2.72
N LEU A 135 13.61 2.41 1.45
CA LEU A 135 12.46 1.61 1.08
C LEU A 135 12.86 0.27 0.51
N GLN A 136 12.15 -0.77 0.95
CA GLN A 136 12.13 -2.08 0.33
C GLN A 136 10.68 -2.40 -0.06
N ILE A 137 10.45 -2.60 -1.35
CA ILE A 137 9.14 -2.97 -1.89
C ILE A 137 9.26 -4.35 -2.51
N ALA A 138 8.31 -5.23 -2.18
CA ALA A 138 8.16 -6.53 -2.79
C ALA A 138 6.89 -6.55 -3.65
N HIS A 139 7.02 -6.98 -4.90
CA HIS A 139 5.92 -7.12 -5.84
C HIS A 139 5.70 -8.61 -6.09
N PHE A 140 4.60 -9.13 -5.55
CA PHE A 140 4.16 -10.51 -5.72
C PHE A 140 3.15 -10.62 -6.85
N ASP A 141 3.19 -11.73 -7.60
CA ASP A 141 2.10 -12.16 -8.48
C ASP A 141 1.88 -13.68 -8.37
N VAL A 142 0.76 -14.16 -8.92
CA VAL A 142 0.42 -15.57 -8.96
C VAL A 142 1.02 -16.22 -10.20
N VAL A 143 1.75 -17.31 -10.02
CA VAL A 143 2.41 -18.01 -11.14
C VAL A 143 1.38 -18.60 -12.09
N ASN A 144 1.40 -18.13 -13.34
CA ASN A 144 0.49 -18.54 -14.43
C ASN A 144 -1.00 -18.38 -14.08
N ALA A 145 -1.37 -17.23 -13.50
CA ALA A 145 -2.75 -16.95 -13.10
C ALA A 145 -3.76 -17.14 -14.26
N THR A 146 -3.39 -16.69 -15.46
CA THR A 146 -4.24 -16.80 -16.65
C THR A 146 -4.56 -18.26 -16.99
N GLY A 147 -3.53 -19.12 -17.11
CA GLY A 147 -3.72 -20.51 -17.50
C GLY A 147 -4.32 -21.38 -16.40
N LYS A 148 -4.02 -21.09 -15.12
CA LYS A 148 -4.54 -21.86 -13.97
C LYS A 148 -5.97 -21.45 -13.59
N TYR A 149 -6.32 -20.16 -13.69
CA TYR A 149 -7.58 -19.63 -13.16
C TYR A 149 -8.40 -18.91 -14.22
N THR A 150 -7.90 -17.83 -14.83
CA THR A 150 -8.70 -16.95 -15.71
C THR A 150 -9.35 -17.68 -16.89
N ASP A 151 -8.60 -18.58 -17.54
CA ASP A 151 -9.09 -19.33 -18.71
C ASP A 151 -9.87 -20.60 -18.33
N GLN A 152 -9.90 -20.99 -17.06
CA GLN A 152 -10.46 -22.25 -16.57
C GLN A 152 -11.69 -22.08 -15.67
N LEU A 153 -11.75 -20.96 -14.94
CA LEU A 153 -12.77 -20.64 -13.95
C LEU A 153 -13.58 -19.42 -14.38
N ASN A 154 -14.74 -19.21 -13.76
CA ASN A 154 -15.42 -17.92 -13.91
C ASN A 154 -14.70 -16.84 -13.10
N GLU A 155 -15.00 -15.58 -13.40
CA GLU A 155 -14.35 -14.43 -12.77
C GLU A 155 -14.47 -14.41 -11.25
N TYR A 156 -15.62 -14.83 -10.70
CA TYR A 156 -15.82 -14.79 -9.26
C TYR A 156 -15.03 -15.89 -8.53
N ASP A 157 -14.92 -17.07 -9.14
CA ASP A 157 -14.08 -18.15 -8.60
C ASP A 157 -12.59 -17.80 -8.71
N THR A 158 -12.17 -17.17 -9.81
CA THR A 158 -10.81 -16.61 -9.94
C THR A 158 -10.56 -15.59 -8.83
N PHE A 159 -11.48 -14.64 -8.65
CA PHE A 159 -11.42 -13.63 -7.59
C PHE A 159 -11.28 -14.26 -6.19
N ILE A 160 -12.06 -15.30 -5.86
CA ILE A 160 -11.94 -16.01 -4.58
C ILE A 160 -10.53 -16.56 -4.36
N ASN A 161 -9.93 -17.20 -5.37
CA ASN A 161 -8.58 -17.76 -5.25
C ASN A 161 -7.54 -16.64 -5.02
N ILE A 162 -7.61 -15.56 -5.81
CA ILE A 162 -6.70 -14.41 -5.65
C ILE A 162 -6.83 -13.77 -4.27
N GLU A 163 -8.06 -13.58 -3.76
CA GLU A 163 -8.30 -13.02 -2.44
C GLU A 163 -7.81 -13.94 -1.31
N GLN A 164 -7.87 -15.27 -1.48
CA GLN A 164 -7.32 -16.22 -0.52
C GLN A 164 -5.78 -16.12 -0.44
N ALA A 165 -5.09 -16.08 -1.59
CA ALA A 165 -3.64 -15.88 -1.64
C ALA A 165 -3.25 -14.55 -1.02
N PHE A 166 -3.95 -13.46 -1.38
CA PHE A 166 -3.69 -12.14 -0.80
C PHE A 166 -3.91 -12.13 0.71
N GLY A 167 -5.03 -12.68 1.20
CA GLY A 167 -5.34 -12.74 2.62
C GLY A 167 -4.33 -13.55 3.43
N SER A 168 -3.84 -14.67 2.88
CA SER A 168 -2.78 -15.48 3.47
C SER A 168 -1.46 -14.71 3.55
N LEU A 169 -1.00 -14.16 2.43
CA LEU A 169 0.23 -13.38 2.32
C LEU A 169 0.23 -12.16 3.25
N MET A 170 -0.85 -11.37 3.22
CA MET A 170 -1.00 -10.15 4.01
C MET A 170 -0.90 -10.45 5.50
N ARG A 171 -1.55 -11.51 5.98
CA ARG A 171 -1.50 -11.93 7.39
C ARG A 171 -0.08 -12.34 7.77
N HIS A 172 0.55 -13.21 6.97
CA HIS A 172 1.89 -13.70 7.22
C HIS A 172 2.93 -12.57 7.30
N LEU A 173 2.99 -11.71 6.29
CA LEU A 173 3.95 -10.61 6.23
C LEU A 173 3.72 -9.57 7.34
N ARG A 174 2.45 -9.31 7.70
CA ARG A 174 2.13 -8.42 8.82
C ARG A 174 2.58 -8.99 10.15
N GLU A 175 2.25 -10.24 10.44
CA GLU A 175 2.50 -10.85 11.75
C GLU A 175 3.98 -11.18 11.96
N ALA A 176 4.65 -11.71 10.94
CA ALA A 176 6.05 -12.12 11.05
C ALA A 176 7.02 -10.94 10.99
N HIS A 177 6.68 -9.89 10.24
CA HIS A 177 7.66 -8.86 9.86
C HIS A 177 7.17 -7.41 10.08
N GLY A 178 5.88 -7.16 10.27
CA GLY A 178 5.37 -5.78 10.34
C GLY A 178 5.35 -5.06 8.99
N ALA A 179 5.32 -5.82 7.89
CA ALA A 179 5.13 -5.28 6.55
C ALA A 179 3.65 -4.94 6.30
N LEU A 180 3.39 -4.11 5.28
CA LEU A 180 2.05 -3.74 4.83
C LEU A 180 1.86 -4.23 3.39
N SER A 181 0.85 -5.06 3.14
CA SER A 181 0.58 -5.65 1.82
C SER A 181 -0.73 -5.13 1.25
N PHE A 182 -0.74 -4.83 -0.05
CA PHE A 182 -1.85 -4.19 -0.73
C PHE A 182 -2.12 -4.85 -2.07
N PHE A 183 -3.38 -5.23 -2.31
CA PHE A 183 -3.83 -5.65 -3.62
C PHE A 183 -3.80 -4.47 -4.61
N VAL A 184 -3.19 -4.66 -5.78
CA VAL A 184 -3.04 -3.60 -6.80
C VAL A 184 -3.71 -3.93 -8.14
N GLY A 185 -4.44 -5.05 -8.21
CA GLY A 185 -5.23 -5.43 -9.38
C GLY A 185 -4.74 -6.70 -10.07
N GLY A 186 -5.68 -7.39 -10.74
CA GLY A 186 -5.43 -8.68 -11.35
C GLY A 186 -5.06 -9.71 -10.29
N ASP A 187 -3.83 -10.19 -10.35
CA ASP A 187 -3.21 -11.19 -9.48
C ASP A 187 -2.02 -10.63 -8.67
N ASN A 188 -1.92 -9.30 -8.57
CA ASN A 188 -0.73 -8.62 -8.04
C ASN A 188 -0.94 -8.09 -6.61
N VAL A 189 0.08 -8.27 -5.78
CA VAL A 189 0.17 -7.69 -4.43
C VAL A 189 1.49 -6.94 -4.28
N VAL A 190 1.42 -5.70 -3.80
CA VAL A 190 2.59 -4.90 -3.45
C VAL A 190 2.71 -4.86 -1.94
N ALA A 191 3.87 -5.24 -1.41
CA ALA A 191 4.20 -5.16 0.00
C ALA A 191 5.30 -4.11 0.24
N VAL A 192 5.07 -3.27 1.24
CA VAL A 192 6.05 -2.35 1.80
C VAL A 192 6.68 -3.07 2.99
N CYS A 193 7.97 -3.33 2.90
CA CYS A 193 8.69 -4.21 3.81
C CYS A 193 9.70 -3.44 4.67
N PRO A 194 9.96 -3.88 5.91
CA PRO A 194 11.21 -3.53 6.57
C PRO A 194 12.40 -4.17 5.83
N ASP A 195 13.61 -3.99 6.35
CA ASP A 195 14.83 -4.60 5.79
C ASP A 195 14.83 -6.14 5.94
N LEU A 196 14.22 -6.86 4.98
CA LEU A 196 14.11 -8.31 4.98
C LEU A 196 15.16 -8.98 4.09
N PRO A 197 15.69 -10.16 4.48
CA PRO A 197 16.52 -10.99 3.63
C PRO A 197 15.67 -11.80 2.64
N GLU A 198 16.32 -12.31 1.57
CA GLU A 198 15.70 -13.19 0.57
C GLU A 198 14.92 -14.36 1.18
N SER A 199 15.48 -15.00 2.21
CA SER A 199 14.86 -16.16 2.88
C SER A 199 13.50 -15.87 3.50
N ALA A 200 13.22 -14.61 3.88
CA ALA A 200 11.92 -14.19 4.38
C ALA A 200 10.88 -14.21 3.26
N PHE A 201 11.26 -13.80 2.05
CA PHE A 201 10.40 -13.85 0.86
C PHE A 201 10.16 -15.29 0.41
N SER A 202 11.19 -16.14 0.40
CA SER A 202 11.01 -17.57 0.12
C SER A 202 10.04 -18.21 1.12
N SER A 203 10.16 -17.86 2.41
CA SER A 203 9.26 -18.35 3.46
C SER A 203 7.83 -17.87 3.27
N ALA A 204 7.64 -16.62 2.83
CA ALA A 204 6.31 -16.08 2.53
C ALA A 204 5.65 -16.80 1.35
N VAL A 205 6.40 -17.05 0.26
CA VAL A 205 5.91 -17.82 -0.89
C VAL A 205 5.51 -19.23 -0.48
N SER A 206 6.39 -19.96 0.22
CA SER A 206 6.09 -21.32 0.70
C SER A 206 4.94 -21.36 1.70
N HIS A 207 4.75 -20.31 2.51
CA HIS A 207 3.62 -20.21 3.43
C HIS A 207 2.30 -20.15 2.68
N VAL A 208 2.17 -19.30 1.66
CA VAL A 208 0.94 -19.17 0.86
C VAL A 208 0.64 -20.46 0.10
N GLU A 209 1.65 -21.07 -0.52
CA GLU A 209 1.49 -22.37 -1.18
C GLU A 209 0.99 -23.43 -0.19
N SER A 210 1.56 -23.49 1.01
CA SER A 210 1.13 -24.44 2.04
C SER A 210 -0.27 -24.15 2.61
N ASP A 211 -0.69 -22.89 2.68
CA ASP A 211 -1.94 -22.48 3.35
C ASP A 211 -3.14 -22.58 2.41
N VAL A 212 -2.96 -22.19 1.14
CA VAL A 212 -4.05 -22.06 0.17
C VAL A 212 -3.79 -22.70 -1.19
N ASP A 213 -2.69 -23.45 -1.37
CA ASP A 213 -2.34 -24.16 -2.61
C ASP A 213 -2.22 -23.23 -3.84
N ILE A 214 -1.69 -22.02 -3.60
CA ILE A 214 -1.44 -21.02 -4.64
C ILE A 214 0.04 -20.67 -4.67
N GLU A 215 0.65 -20.89 -5.82
CA GLU A 215 2.06 -20.59 -6.09
C GLU A 215 2.24 -19.10 -6.40
N LEU A 216 3.09 -18.45 -5.62
CA LEU A 216 3.49 -17.05 -5.83
C LEU A 216 4.94 -16.97 -6.30
N GLN A 217 5.26 -15.87 -6.96
CA GLN A 217 6.65 -15.42 -7.16
C GLN A 217 6.74 -13.95 -6.77
N VAL A 218 7.95 -13.47 -6.48
CA VAL A 218 8.16 -12.12 -5.97
C VAL A 218 9.46 -11.49 -6.46
N GLY A 219 9.33 -10.27 -6.99
CA GLY A 219 10.44 -9.38 -7.23
C GLY A 219 10.58 -8.37 -6.10
N VAL A 220 11.79 -8.16 -5.59
CA VAL A 220 12.06 -7.22 -4.50
C VAL A 220 12.99 -6.12 -4.97
N GLY A 221 12.65 -4.87 -4.67
CA GLY A 221 13.43 -3.69 -5.04
C GLY A 221 13.68 -2.76 -3.86
N ARG A 222 14.77 -1.99 -3.95
CA ARG A 222 15.09 -0.91 -3.03
C ARG A 222 15.20 0.43 -3.75
N GLY A 223 14.94 1.52 -3.04
CA GLY A 223 14.98 2.86 -3.60
C GLY A 223 14.78 3.95 -2.55
N ALA A 224 15.05 5.19 -2.95
CA ALA A 224 14.85 6.35 -2.08
C ALA A 224 13.37 6.80 -2.04
N SER A 225 12.61 6.41 -3.07
CA SER A 225 11.18 6.67 -3.19
C SER A 225 10.41 5.38 -3.48
N ALA A 226 9.08 5.42 -3.29
CA ALA A 226 8.23 4.27 -3.57
C ALA A 226 8.24 3.91 -5.07
N HIS A 227 8.33 4.92 -5.95
CA HIS A 227 8.50 4.70 -7.38
C HIS A 227 9.79 3.93 -7.70
N GLU A 228 10.95 4.37 -7.18
CA GLU A 228 12.22 3.70 -7.46
C GLU A 228 12.22 2.25 -6.96
N ALA A 229 11.85 2.03 -5.69
CA ALA A 229 11.82 0.70 -5.09
C ALA A 229 10.81 -0.22 -5.80
N GLY A 230 9.62 0.29 -6.12
CA GLY A 230 8.59 -0.46 -6.81
C GLY A 230 8.94 -0.79 -8.27
N PHE A 231 9.61 0.14 -8.97
CA PHE A 231 10.07 -0.10 -10.34
C PHE A 231 11.18 -1.15 -10.38
N ALA A 232 12.11 -1.13 -9.41
CA ALA A 232 13.12 -2.16 -9.24
C ALA A 232 12.49 -3.53 -8.91
N ALA A 233 11.50 -3.56 -8.02
CA ALA A 233 10.76 -4.78 -7.67
C ALA A 233 10.08 -5.40 -8.91
N LYS A 234 9.49 -4.55 -9.76
CA LYS A 234 8.86 -4.99 -11.00
C LYS A 234 9.86 -5.59 -12.00
N HIS A 235 11.07 -5.04 -12.11
CA HIS A 235 12.12 -5.63 -12.96
C HIS A 235 12.54 -7.02 -12.45
N ALA A 236 12.79 -7.15 -11.15
CA ALA A 236 13.10 -8.44 -10.53
C ALA A 236 11.98 -9.47 -10.77
N LEU A 237 10.71 -9.04 -10.76
CA LEU A 237 9.59 -9.94 -11.03
C LEU A 237 9.58 -10.44 -12.49
N GLU A 238 9.99 -9.62 -13.46
CA GLU A 238 10.17 -10.10 -14.84
C GLU A 238 11.34 -11.09 -14.95
N ASP A 239 12.39 -10.91 -14.14
CA ASP A 239 13.50 -11.88 -14.05
C ASP A 239 13.02 -13.24 -13.49
N CYS A 240 12.14 -13.24 -12.48
CA CYS A 240 11.48 -14.46 -11.99
C CYS A 240 10.80 -15.22 -13.13
N ARG A 241 10.00 -14.52 -13.94
CA ARG A 241 9.26 -15.11 -15.08
C ARG A 241 10.18 -15.66 -16.15
N HIS A 242 11.32 -15.00 -16.39
CA HIS A 242 12.28 -15.44 -17.39
C HIS A 242 13.10 -16.65 -16.93
N ALA A 243 13.53 -16.64 -15.66
CA ALA A 243 14.41 -17.66 -15.08
C ALA A 243 13.65 -18.87 -14.50
N GLY A 244 12.34 -18.72 -14.24
CA GLY A 244 11.55 -19.71 -13.51
C GLY A 244 11.91 -19.80 -12.02
N THR A 245 12.39 -18.70 -11.44
CA THR A 245 12.68 -18.57 -10.01
C THR A 245 11.47 -17.98 -9.28
N SER A 246 11.34 -18.26 -7.98
CA SER A 246 10.23 -17.73 -7.16
C SER A 246 10.55 -16.44 -6.43
N VAL A 247 11.84 -16.08 -6.29
CA VAL A 247 12.30 -14.86 -5.62
C VAL A 247 13.47 -14.27 -6.40
N GLU A 248 13.41 -12.97 -6.68
CA GLU A 248 14.53 -12.20 -7.24
C GLU A 248 14.67 -10.87 -6.48
N MET A 249 15.90 -10.44 -6.21
CA MET A 249 16.19 -9.18 -5.51
C MET A 249 17.04 -8.25 -6.37
N PHE A 250 16.49 -7.09 -6.73
CA PHE A 250 17.21 -6.06 -7.46
C PHE A 250 17.98 -5.13 -6.50
N GLY A 251 19.29 -4.99 -6.71
CA GLY A 251 20.14 -4.06 -5.95
C GLY A 251 20.75 -4.63 -4.67
N ALA A 252 20.73 -5.95 -4.45
CA ALA A 252 21.64 -6.58 -3.50
C ALA A 252 23.07 -6.52 -4.06
N PRO A 253 24.10 -6.12 -3.28
CA PRO A 253 25.46 -6.40 -3.70
C PRO A 253 25.58 -7.92 -3.88
N ALA A 254 26.09 -8.36 -5.04
CA ALA A 254 26.40 -9.76 -5.26
C ALA A 254 27.18 -10.26 -4.04
N ALA A 255 26.67 -11.31 -3.37
CA ALA A 255 27.42 -11.98 -2.34
C ALA A 255 28.74 -12.42 -2.99
N SER A 256 29.86 -11.86 -2.53
CA SER A 256 31.18 -12.32 -2.94
C SER A 256 31.36 -13.74 -2.40
N ASP A 257 31.57 -14.68 -3.31
CA ASP A 257 32.08 -16.04 -3.02
C ASP A 257 33.37 -16.00 -2.17
#